data_AF-A0A1J4KAL2-F1
#
_entry.id   AF-A0A1J4KAL2-F1
#
_cell.length_a   1.000
_cell.length_b   1.000
_cell.length_c   1.000
_cell.angle_alpha   90.00
_cell.angle_beta   90.00
_cell.angle_gamma   90.00
#
_symmetry.space_group_name_H-M   'P 1'
#
loop_
_entity.id
_entity.type
_entity.pdbx_description
1 polymer ?
#
loop_
_entity_poly.entity_id
_entity_poly.type
_entity_poly.pdbx_seq_one_letter_code
_entity_poly.pdbx_strand_id
1 'polypeptide(L)'
;MSGSDIATLLFTHMKVENEIRNVWAEIKRVREDASLPEPIRNIELARLFEVHNELEIESIRQQENYMKNYLKSLNLDEMNVKPITEGKLKCHLIQQMPKRIKQRATSYGFFDSYSDHPEKKPTNSSSSSFIAHQSDIITQRRVEIKQELRRMSFRQQLTPEEATRREDLVRQLKAISDQ
;
A
#
# COMPACT_ATOMS: atom_id res chain seq x y z
N MET A 1 21.79 14.58 -8.40
CA MET A 1 22.72 13.86 -7.49
C MET A 1 24.05 13.73 -8.22
N SER A 2 25.18 13.77 -7.53
CA SER A 2 26.46 13.48 -8.18
C SER A 2 26.61 11.96 -8.36
N GLY A 3 27.36 11.50 -9.37
CA GLY A 3 27.62 10.06 -9.53
C GLY A 3 28.35 9.44 -8.32
N SER A 4 29.09 10.26 -7.57
CA SER A 4 29.78 9.88 -6.34
C SER A 4 28.82 9.45 -5.22
N ASP A 5 27.67 10.12 -5.08
CA ASP A 5 26.69 9.82 -4.03
C ASP A 5 26.06 8.43 -4.21
N ILE A 6 25.77 8.07 -5.47
CA ILE A 6 25.10 6.80 -5.83
C ILE A 6 26.06 5.62 -5.62
N ALA A 7 27.32 5.75 -6.05
CA ALA A 7 28.33 4.72 -5.82
C ALA A 7 28.59 4.51 -4.32
N THR A 8 28.72 5.60 -3.55
CA THR A 8 28.94 5.53 -2.08
C THR A 8 27.77 4.85 -1.36
N LEU A 9 26.54 5.13 -1.78
CA LEU A 9 25.35 4.48 -1.24
C LEU A 9 25.34 2.96 -1.55
N LEU A 10 25.66 2.57 -2.78
CA LEU A 10 25.71 1.16 -3.18
C LEU A 10 26.75 0.38 -2.36
N PHE A 11 27.96 0.94 -2.18
CA PHE A 11 29.00 0.32 -1.34
C PHE A 11 28.58 0.22 0.12
N THR A 12 27.94 1.25 0.67
CA THR A 12 27.41 1.22 2.05
C THR A 12 26.35 0.12 2.22
N HIS A 13 25.40 0.03 1.28
CA HIS A 13 24.37 -1.01 1.29
C HIS A 13 24.97 -2.42 1.19
N MET A 14 25.93 -2.63 0.27
CA MET A 14 26.64 -3.91 0.14
C MET A 14 27.44 -4.28 1.39
N LYS A 15 27.97 -3.29 2.13
CA LYS A 15 28.67 -3.51 3.40
C LYS A 15 27.72 -3.99 4.49
N VAL A 16 26.58 -3.30 4.69
CA VAL A 16 25.55 -3.69 5.67
C VAL A 16 24.98 -5.08 5.34
N GLU A 17 24.70 -5.36 4.07
CA GLU A 17 24.28 -6.68 3.58
C GLU A 17 25.26 -7.81 3.91
N ASN A 18 26.57 -7.56 3.77
CA ASN A 18 27.58 -8.53 4.18
C ASN A 18 27.68 -8.68 5.71
N GLU A 19 27.54 -7.58 6.47
CA GLU A 19 27.52 -7.61 7.93
C GLU A 19 26.33 -8.43 8.46
N ILE A 20 25.13 -8.24 7.90
CA ILE A 20 23.94 -9.06 8.21
C ILE A 20 24.22 -10.55 7.94
N ARG A 21 24.79 -10.91 6.78
CA ARG A 21 25.13 -12.31 6.46
C ARG A 21 26.19 -12.90 7.39
N ASN A 22 27.17 -12.10 7.81
CA ASN A 22 28.19 -12.54 8.78
C ASN A 22 27.56 -12.81 10.15
N VAL A 23 26.67 -11.93 10.63
CA VAL A 23 25.92 -12.15 11.88
C VAL A 23 25.03 -13.39 11.78
N TRP A 24 24.36 -13.65 10.66
CA TRP A 24 23.63 -14.90 10.43
C TRP A 24 24.51 -16.15 10.51
N ALA A 25 25.71 -16.11 9.90
CA ALA A 25 26.66 -17.21 9.99
C ALA A 25 27.16 -17.44 11.43
N GLU A 26 27.35 -16.36 12.19
CA GLU A 26 27.76 -16.42 13.60
C GLU A 26 26.65 -16.92 14.52
N ILE A 27 25.39 -16.47 14.33
CA ILE A 27 24.19 -17.01 15.00
C ILE A 27 24.11 -18.52 14.77
N LYS A 28 24.27 -18.97 13.52
CA LYS A 28 24.25 -20.38 13.18
C LYS A 28 25.39 -21.15 13.89
N ARG A 29 26.62 -20.64 13.83
CA ARG A 29 27.79 -21.23 14.50
C ARG A 29 27.57 -21.38 16.00
N VAL A 30 27.15 -20.31 16.68
CA VAL A 30 26.91 -20.31 18.14
C VAL A 30 25.75 -21.23 18.51
N ARG A 31 24.71 -21.34 17.68
CA ARG A 31 23.58 -22.26 17.90
C ARG A 31 23.97 -23.74 17.75
N GLU A 32 24.84 -24.05 16.80
CA GLU A 32 25.30 -25.42 16.50
C GLU A 32 26.48 -25.86 17.41
N ASP A 33 27.09 -24.93 18.15
CA ASP A 33 28.16 -25.23 19.10
C ASP A 33 27.64 -25.98 20.34
N ALA A 34 28.08 -27.23 20.45
CA ALA A 34 27.79 -28.13 21.58
C ALA A 34 28.78 -28.00 22.73
N SER A 35 29.90 -27.28 22.56
CA SER A 35 30.89 -27.05 23.61
C SER A 35 30.48 -25.93 24.58
N LEU A 36 29.62 -25.02 24.13
CA LEU A 36 29.11 -23.90 24.93
C LEU A 36 27.99 -24.35 25.89
N PRO A 37 28.08 -24.05 27.19
CA PRO A 37 26.96 -24.18 28.12
C PRO A 37 25.75 -23.38 27.63
N GLU A 38 24.57 -24.00 27.69
CA GLU A 38 23.31 -23.42 27.24
C GLU A 38 23.03 -21.97 27.71
N PRO A 39 23.20 -21.58 28.99
CA PRO A 39 22.97 -20.20 29.40
C PRO A 39 23.91 -19.19 28.72
N ILE A 40 25.17 -19.57 28.47
CA ILE A 40 26.16 -18.71 27.78
C ILE A 40 25.77 -18.57 26.31
N ARG A 41 25.43 -19.70 25.66
CA ARG A 41 24.94 -19.72 24.27
C ARG A 41 23.70 -18.86 24.09
N ASN A 42 22.75 -18.90 25.02
CA ASN A 42 21.51 -18.12 24.95
C ASN A 42 21.75 -16.61 25.10
N ILE A 43 22.70 -16.19 25.95
CA ILE A 43 23.11 -14.78 26.09
C ILE A 43 23.76 -14.28 24.80
N GLU A 44 24.69 -15.05 24.23
CA GLU A 44 25.38 -14.63 23.00
C GLU A 44 24.43 -14.61 21.78
N LEU A 45 23.49 -15.56 21.70
CA LEU A 45 22.44 -15.52 20.68
C LEU A 45 21.54 -14.27 20.83
N ALA A 46 21.15 -13.89 22.04
CA ALA A 46 20.36 -12.68 22.27
C ALA A 46 21.11 -11.42 21.78
N ARG A 47 22.39 -11.28 22.16
CA ARG A 47 23.28 -10.21 21.69
C ARG A 47 23.40 -10.17 20.16
N LEU A 48 23.56 -11.33 19.51
CA LEU A 48 23.66 -11.39 18.05
C LEU A 48 22.33 -11.02 17.36
N PHE A 49 21.18 -11.34 17.95
CA PHE A 49 19.87 -10.88 17.45
C PHE A 49 19.67 -9.37 17.62
N GLU A 50 20.20 -8.76 18.69
CA GLU A 50 20.19 -7.30 18.85
C GLU A 50 20.99 -6.62 17.73
N VAL A 51 22.24 -7.06 17.49
CA VAL A 51 23.09 -6.53 16.40
C VAL A 51 22.45 -6.76 15.03
N HIS A 52 21.83 -7.91 14.80
CA HIS A 52 21.08 -8.18 13.57
C HIS A 52 19.94 -7.16 13.34
N ASN A 53 19.14 -6.90 14.37
CA ASN A 53 18.03 -5.95 14.29
C ASN A 53 18.52 -4.52 14.04
N GLU A 54 19.64 -4.08 14.64
CA GLU A 54 20.25 -2.78 14.36
C GLU A 54 20.67 -2.65 12.89
N LEU A 55 21.30 -3.69 12.33
CA LEU A 55 21.71 -3.72 10.92
C LEU A 55 20.50 -3.74 9.96
N GLU A 56 19.42 -4.47 10.27
CA GLU A 56 18.18 -4.43 9.48
C GLU A 56 17.54 -3.03 9.49
N ILE A 57 17.47 -2.37 10.66
CA ILE A 57 16.94 -1.01 10.78
C ILE A 57 17.74 -0.02 9.93
N GLU A 58 19.07 -0.11 9.95
CA GLU A 58 19.94 0.76 9.15
C GLU A 58 19.84 0.45 7.65
N SER A 59 19.71 -0.82 7.26
CA SER A 59 19.43 -1.21 5.85
C SER A 59 18.12 -0.60 5.35
N ILE A 60 17.03 -0.73 6.12
CA ILE A 60 15.73 -0.11 5.79
C ILE A 60 15.88 1.41 5.69
N ARG A 61 16.56 2.05 6.63
CA ARG A 61 16.80 3.50 6.63
C ARG A 61 17.56 3.98 5.38
N GLN A 62 18.51 3.20 4.89
CA GLN A 62 19.23 3.50 3.65
C GLN A 62 18.30 3.42 2.43
N GLN A 63 17.42 2.42 2.37
CA GLN A 63 16.41 2.29 1.31
C GLN A 63 15.39 3.44 1.34
N GLU A 64 14.94 3.87 2.53
CA GLU A 64 14.05 5.03 2.71
C GLU A 64 14.69 6.32 2.19
N ASN A 65 15.95 6.56 2.58
CA ASN A 65 16.73 7.72 2.13
C ASN A 65 16.98 7.68 0.61
N TYR A 66 17.28 6.51 0.06
CA TYR A 66 17.41 6.32 -1.38
C TYR A 66 16.13 6.70 -2.12
N MET A 67 14.98 6.13 -1.74
CA MET A 67 13.70 6.42 -2.40
C MET A 67 13.36 7.91 -2.32
N LYS A 68 13.59 8.55 -1.17
CA LYS A 68 13.37 9.99 -0.98
C LYS A 68 14.25 10.85 -1.90
N ASN A 69 15.52 10.47 -2.08
CA ASN A 69 16.45 11.18 -2.96
C ASN A 69 16.17 10.91 -4.44
N TYR A 70 15.79 9.67 -4.78
CA TYR A 70 15.34 9.29 -6.12
C TYR A 70 14.10 10.08 -6.55
N LEU A 71 13.05 10.13 -5.72
CA LEU A 71 11.84 10.91 -6.01
C LEU A 71 12.11 12.41 -6.20
N LYS A 72 13.05 12.99 -5.43
CA LYS A 72 13.54 14.36 -5.67
C LYS A 72 14.26 14.51 -7.00
N SER A 73 15.08 13.53 -7.39
CA SER A 73 15.86 13.56 -8.63
C SER A 73 15.02 13.46 -9.91
N LEU A 74 13.78 13.00 -9.80
CA LEU A 74 12.82 12.92 -10.90
C LEU A 74 12.12 14.25 -11.22
N ASN A 75 12.35 15.32 -10.45
CA ASN A 75 11.76 16.65 -10.64
C ASN A 75 10.24 16.64 -10.93
N LEU A 76 9.48 15.78 -10.22
CA LEU A 76 8.07 15.48 -10.51
C LEU A 76 7.14 16.71 -10.51
N ASP A 77 7.52 17.76 -9.77
CA ASP A 77 6.83 19.04 -9.73
C ASP A 77 6.76 19.72 -11.12
N GLU A 78 7.82 19.60 -11.95
CA GLU A 78 7.84 20.13 -13.32
C GLU A 78 6.81 19.43 -14.23
N MET A 79 6.50 18.17 -13.94
CA MET A 79 5.51 17.37 -14.68
C MET A 79 4.07 17.51 -14.14
N ASN A 80 3.84 18.36 -13.13
CA ASN A 80 2.60 18.42 -12.35
C ASN A 80 2.21 17.06 -11.74
N VAL A 81 3.18 16.20 -11.44
CA VAL A 81 2.96 14.88 -10.82
C VAL A 81 3.24 14.98 -9.34
N LYS A 82 2.25 14.66 -8.49
CA LYS A 82 2.46 14.59 -7.05
C LYS A 82 2.74 13.14 -6.63
N PRO A 83 3.91 12.84 -6.04
CA PRO A 83 4.14 11.57 -5.38
C PRO A 83 3.29 11.47 -4.11
N ILE A 84 2.61 10.34 -3.93
CA ILE A 84 1.93 9.94 -2.70
C ILE A 84 2.63 8.71 -2.16
N THR A 85 3.38 8.89 -1.07
CA THR A 85 4.09 7.80 -0.39
C THR A 85 3.13 7.01 0.50
N GLU A 86 3.03 5.70 0.26
CA GLU A 86 2.27 4.77 1.08
C GLU A 86 3.25 4.04 2.01
N GLY A 87 3.25 4.42 3.30
CA GLY A 87 4.38 4.09 4.17
C GLY A 87 5.66 4.77 3.68
N LYS A 88 6.80 4.09 3.84
CA LYS A 88 8.13 4.69 3.60
C LYS A 88 8.91 4.15 2.40
N LEU A 89 8.47 3.06 1.78
CA LEU A 89 9.14 2.38 0.64
C LEU A 89 8.24 2.16 -0.58
N LYS A 90 7.00 2.66 -0.57
CA LYS A 90 6.08 2.64 -1.73
C LYS A 90 5.67 4.05 -2.09
N CYS A 91 5.56 4.33 -3.38
CA CYS A 91 5.15 5.64 -3.89
C CYS A 91 4.24 5.47 -5.11
N HIS A 92 3.08 6.11 -5.06
CA HIS A 92 2.15 6.24 -6.17
C HIS A 92 2.33 7.60 -6.84
N LEU A 93 2.41 7.65 -8.17
CA LEU A 93 2.55 8.89 -8.92
C LEU A 93 1.19 9.33 -9.45
N ILE A 94 0.64 10.43 -8.92
CA ILE A 94 -0.63 10.98 -9.39
C ILE A 94 -0.38 12.25 -10.19
N GLN A 95 -0.62 12.18 -11.50
CA GLN A 95 -0.61 13.35 -12.36
C GLN A 95 -1.79 14.27 -12.01
N GLN A 96 -1.51 15.47 -11.51
CA GLN A 96 -2.52 16.48 -11.30
C GLN A 96 -2.87 17.12 -12.63
N MET A 97 -3.83 16.51 -13.33
CA MET A 97 -4.54 17.21 -14.40
C MET A 97 -5.05 18.55 -13.84
N PRO A 98 -4.79 19.69 -14.49
CA PRO A 98 -5.28 20.97 -14.02
C PRO A 98 -6.80 20.88 -13.89
N LYS A 99 -7.32 21.14 -12.68
CA LYS A 99 -8.76 21.11 -12.42
C LYS A 99 -9.41 22.07 -13.41
N ARG A 100 -10.06 21.55 -14.45
CA ARG A 100 -10.87 22.35 -15.36
C ARG A 100 -11.89 23.06 -14.50
N ILE A 101 -11.69 24.36 -14.28
CA ILE A 101 -12.66 25.23 -13.64
C ILE A 101 -13.85 25.20 -14.58
N LYS A 102 -14.84 24.36 -14.27
CA LYS A 102 -16.16 24.44 -14.90
C LYS A 102 -16.69 25.81 -14.50
N GLN A 103 -16.57 26.78 -15.40
CA GLN A 103 -17.24 28.06 -15.26
C GLN A 103 -18.72 27.74 -15.10
N ARG A 104 -19.21 27.87 -13.87
CA ARG A 104 -20.62 27.64 -13.56
C ARG A 104 -21.34 28.86 -14.14
N ALA A 105 -21.96 28.70 -15.30
CA ALA A 105 -22.88 29.70 -15.80
C ALA A 105 -24.02 29.82 -14.78
N THR A 106 -24.07 30.96 -14.08
CA THR A 106 -25.15 31.29 -13.17
C THR A 106 -26.32 31.87 -13.97
N SER A 107 -27.06 31.01 -14.66
CA SER A 107 -28.38 31.37 -15.18
C SER A 107 -29.43 31.17 -14.10
N TYR A 108 -30.18 32.23 -13.82
CA TYR A 108 -31.28 32.25 -12.86
C TYR A 108 -32.40 31.30 -13.30
N GLY A 109 -32.94 30.52 -12.36
CA GLY A 109 -34.24 29.85 -12.48
C GLY A 109 -34.33 28.63 -13.39
N PHE A 110 -34.17 27.43 -12.82
CA PHE A 110 -35.27 26.44 -12.68
C PHE A 110 -34.74 25.30 -11.79
N PHE A 111 -35.50 24.89 -10.77
CA PHE A 111 -35.25 23.62 -10.09
C PHE A 111 -36.05 22.55 -10.83
N ASP A 112 -35.36 21.69 -11.58
CA ASP A 112 -35.91 20.37 -11.88
C ASP A 112 -35.10 19.31 -11.14
N SER A 113 -35.80 18.35 -10.56
CA SER A 113 -35.20 17.20 -9.88
C SER A 113 -35.15 16.03 -10.86
N TYR A 114 -34.24 15.09 -10.64
CA TYR A 114 -33.90 13.97 -11.53
C TYR A 114 -33.09 14.38 -12.76
N SER A 115 -31.92 13.75 -12.91
CA SER A 115 -31.13 13.75 -14.14
C SER A 115 -30.32 12.47 -14.18
N ASP A 116 -30.71 11.61 -15.12
CA ASP A 116 -30.07 10.35 -15.44
C ASP A 116 -28.65 10.50 -16.05
N HIS A 117 -28.04 9.35 -16.31
CA HIS A 117 -26.68 9.14 -16.80
C HIS A 117 -26.17 10.05 -17.94
N PRO A 118 -24.85 10.33 -17.98
CA PRO A 118 -24.20 11.01 -19.09
C PRO A 118 -23.68 10.03 -20.16
N GLU A 119 -24.11 10.20 -21.41
CA GLU A 119 -23.39 9.70 -22.59
C GLU A 119 -23.08 10.82 -23.60
N LYS A 120 -21.79 11.03 -23.92
CA LYS A 120 -21.21 10.72 -25.26
C LYS A 120 -19.75 11.17 -25.39
N LYS A 121 -18.96 10.34 -26.08
CA LYS A 121 -17.50 10.46 -26.34
C LYS A 121 -17.22 11.33 -27.58
N PRO A 122 -15.97 11.78 -27.83
CA PRO A 122 -14.92 10.99 -28.52
C PRO A 122 -13.52 11.10 -27.83
N THR A 123 -12.42 10.40 -28.16
CA THR A 123 -12.10 9.31 -29.14
C THR A 123 -10.83 8.54 -28.69
N ASN A 124 -10.68 7.30 -29.18
CA ASN A 124 -9.43 6.53 -29.43
C ASN A 124 -8.48 6.09 -28.28
N SER A 125 -7.90 4.90 -28.49
CA SER A 125 -6.92 4.15 -27.68
C SER A 125 -7.30 3.77 -26.23
N SER A 126 -7.95 2.61 -26.07
CA SER A 126 -7.62 1.59 -25.04
C SER A 126 -8.63 0.43 -25.06
N SER A 127 -8.21 -0.74 -25.54
CA SER A 127 -8.97 -2.00 -25.47
C SER A 127 -8.89 -2.70 -24.09
N SER A 128 -8.35 -2.02 -23.07
CA SER A 128 -8.14 -2.54 -21.71
C SER A 128 -9.20 -2.10 -20.68
N SER A 129 -10.09 -1.17 -21.01
CA SER A 129 -11.04 -0.56 -20.05
C SER A 129 -12.16 -1.48 -19.58
N PHE A 130 -12.49 -2.55 -20.32
CA PHE A 130 -13.59 -3.46 -19.97
C PHE A 130 -13.35 -4.26 -18.68
N ILE A 131 -12.09 -4.63 -18.39
CA ILE A 131 -11.75 -5.38 -17.17
C ILE A 131 -11.76 -4.45 -15.96
N ALA A 132 -11.24 -3.22 -16.10
CA ALA A 132 -11.18 -2.23 -15.02
C ALA A 132 -12.57 -1.86 -14.47
N HIS A 133 -13.57 -1.68 -15.35
CA HIS A 133 -14.93 -1.34 -14.92
C HIS A 133 -15.64 -2.50 -14.20
N GLN A 134 -15.34 -3.76 -14.52
CA GLN A 134 -15.88 -4.90 -13.76
C GLN A 134 -15.26 -4.97 -12.35
N SER A 135 -13.94 -4.77 -12.21
CA SER A 135 -13.30 -4.73 -10.89
C SER A 135 -13.82 -3.60 -10.01
N ASP A 136 -14.12 -2.43 -10.58
CA ASP A 136 -14.68 -1.29 -9.84
C ASP A 136 -16.08 -1.59 -9.29
N ILE A 137 -16.99 -2.16 -10.12
CA ILE A 137 -18.35 -2.52 -9.69
C ILE A 137 -18.33 -3.57 -8.57
N ILE A 138 -17.50 -4.61 -8.72
CA ILE A 138 -17.36 -5.67 -7.71
C ILE A 138 -16.76 -5.11 -6.41
N THR A 139 -15.77 -4.21 -6.52
CA THR A 139 -15.14 -3.56 -5.36
C THR A 139 -16.12 -2.64 -4.63
N GLN A 140 -16.87 -1.81 -5.36
CA GLN A 140 -17.92 -0.96 -4.80
C GLN A 140 -18.97 -1.79 -4.08
N ARG A 141 -19.48 -2.86 -4.72
CA ARG A 141 -20.49 -3.75 -4.12
C ARG A 141 -19.96 -4.44 -2.86
N ARG A 142 -18.68 -4.85 -2.85
CA ARG A 142 -18.00 -5.42 -1.67
C ARG A 142 -17.91 -4.42 -0.51
N VAL A 143 -17.72 -3.13 -0.79
CA VAL A 143 -17.70 -2.04 0.22
C VAL A 143 -19.10 -1.79 0.78
N GLU A 144 -20.12 -1.71 -0.07
CA GLU A 144 -21.54 -1.55 0.33
C GLU A 144 -21.96 -2.65 1.32
N ILE A 145 -21.74 -3.92 0.95
CA ILE A 145 -22.11 -5.08 1.76
C ILE A 145 -21.37 -5.05 3.12
N LYS A 146 -20.06 -4.74 3.13
CA LYS A 146 -19.30 -4.61 4.39
C LYS A 146 -19.81 -3.47 5.28
N GLN A 147 -20.25 -2.35 4.68
CA GLN A 147 -20.82 -1.23 5.44
C GLN A 147 -22.18 -1.60 6.04
N GLU A 148 -23.04 -2.31 5.29
CA GLU A 148 -24.35 -2.74 5.76
C GLU A 148 -24.25 -3.81 6.86
N LEU A 149 -23.40 -4.83 6.68
CA LEU A 149 -23.10 -5.82 7.73
C LEU A 149 -22.58 -5.15 9.02
N ARG A 150 -21.72 -4.12 8.90
CA ARG A 150 -21.23 -3.34 10.06
C ARG A 150 -22.36 -2.57 10.75
N ARG A 151 -23.28 -1.96 9.99
CA ARG A 151 -24.46 -1.27 10.58
C ARG A 151 -25.35 -2.24 11.34
N MET A 152 -25.58 -3.44 10.81
CA MET A 152 -26.35 -4.48 11.49
C MET A 152 -25.63 -5.05 12.72
N SER A 153 -24.30 -5.19 12.72
CA SER A 153 -23.55 -5.68 13.89
C SER A 153 -23.58 -4.74 15.10
N PHE A 154 -23.92 -3.46 14.91
CA PHE A 154 -24.08 -2.51 16.02
C PHE A 154 -25.50 -2.47 16.61
N ARG A 155 -26.45 -3.24 16.06
CA ARG A 155 -27.80 -3.38 16.64
C ARG A 155 -27.79 -4.49 17.69
N GLN A 156 -28.26 -4.17 18.90
CA GLN A 156 -28.27 -5.11 20.03
C GLN A 156 -29.27 -6.27 19.85
N GLN A 157 -30.29 -6.09 19.02
CA GLN A 157 -31.24 -7.12 18.61
C GLN A 157 -31.50 -6.94 17.11
N LEU A 158 -31.47 -8.03 16.34
CA LEU A 158 -31.88 -8.06 14.93
C LEU A 158 -33.28 -8.69 14.86
N THR A 159 -34.13 -8.17 13.98
CA THR A 159 -35.38 -8.86 13.63
C THR A 159 -35.08 -10.15 12.86
N PRO A 160 -35.99 -11.13 12.82
CA PRO A 160 -35.78 -12.35 12.03
C PRO A 160 -35.52 -12.07 10.53
N GLU A 161 -36.12 -11.01 9.98
CA GLU A 161 -35.87 -10.55 8.60
C GLU A 161 -34.49 -9.92 8.42
N GLU A 162 -33.95 -9.24 9.44
CA GLU A 162 -32.58 -8.71 9.40
C GLU A 162 -31.53 -9.82 9.61
N ALA A 163 -31.88 -10.90 10.31
CA ALA A 163 -31.03 -12.08 10.45
C ALA A 163 -30.87 -12.82 9.11
N THR A 164 -31.97 -13.11 8.40
CA THR A 164 -31.89 -13.74 7.06
C THR A 164 -31.17 -12.84 6.05
N ARG A 165 -31.47 -11.53 6.05
CA ARG A 165 -30.76 -10.54 5.21
C ARG A 165 -29.26 -10.48 5.51
N ARG A 166 -28.85 -10.63 6.77
CA ARG A 166 -27.43 -10.73 7.16
C ARG A 166 -26.76 -11.99 6.60
N GLU A 167 -27.44 -13.14 6.64
CA GLU A 167 -26.92 -14.38 6.05
C GLU A 167 -26.75 -14.28 4.53
N ASP A 168 -27.73 -13.70 3.82
CA ASP A 168 -27.65 -13.48 2.38
C ASP A 168 -26.53 -12.49 2.00
N LEU A 169 -26.31 -11.43 2.78
CA LEU A 169 -25.21 -10.49 2.59
C LEU A 169 -23.84 -11.13 2.83
N VAL A 170 -23.72 -12.04 3.82
CA VAL A 170 -22.50 -12.84 4.01
C VAL A 170 -22.28 -13.82 2.85
N ARG A 171 -23.34 -14.47 2.35
CA ARG A 171 -23.28 -15.38 1.19
C ARG A 171 -22.83 -14.65 -0.08
N GLN A 172 -23.38 -13.46 -0.35
CA GLN A 172 -22.96 -12.58 -1.45
C GLN A 172 -21.50 -12.15 -1.32
N LEU A 173 -21.06 -11.76 -0.12
CA LEU A 173 -19.67 -11.37 0.12
C LEU A 173 -18.68 -12.51 -0.10
N LYS A 174 -19.06 -13.74 0.26
CA LYS A 174 -18.25 -14.93 -0.01
C LYS A 174 -18.15 -15.23 -1.51
N ALA A 175 -19.27 -15.24 -2.22
CA ALA A 175 -19.30 -15.44 -3.68
C ALA A 175 -18.46 -14.39 -4.44
N ILE A 176 -18.40 -13.15 -3.93
CA ILE A 176 -17.57 -12.05 -4.42
C ILE A 176 -16.08 -12.21 -4.04
N SER A 177 -15.74 -13.06 -3.07
CA SER A 177 -14.36 -13.27 -2.57
C SER A 177 -13.69 -14.54 -3.07
N ASP A 178 -14.48 -15.50 -3.57
CA ASP A 178 -14.01 -16.75 -4.18
C ASP A 178 -13.84 -16.62 -5.72
N GLN A 179 -13.94 -15.39 -6.25
CA GLN A 179 -13.63 -14.96 -7.62
C GLN A 179 -12.32 -14.14 -7.66
#